data_AF-A0A8I2FPZ3-F1
#
_entry.id   AF-A0A8I2FPZ3-F1
#
_cell.length_a   1.000
_cell.length_b   1.000
_cell.length_c   1.000
_cell.angle_alpha   90.00
_cell.angle_beta   90.00
_cell.angle_gamma   90.00
#
_symmetry.space_group_name_H-M   'P 1'
#
loop_
_entity.id
_entity.type
_entity.pdbx_description
1 polymer ?
#
loop_
_entity_poly.entity_id
_entity_poly.type
_entity_poly.pdbx_seq_one_letter_code
_entity_poly.pdbx_strand_id
1 'polypeptide(L)'
;AIIKLKESGLPYISVLGHPTTGGALASYAVQGDYIVAEKKATVAFAGDRVVKLTSGGRGVDPTTMTSEFFAKQGGIHLVTERSQLKSSIAGILRLTPWYRSIKTEKKDN
;
A
#
# COMPACT_ATOMS: atom_id res chain seq x y z
N ALA A 1 9.28 11.80 8.68
CA ALA A 1 9.40 12.13 7.25
C ALA A 1 8.03 12.21 6.56
N ILE A 2 7.20 11.16 6.61
CA ILE A 2 5.87 11.12 5.96
C ILE A 2 4.94 12.25 6.43
N ILE A 3 4.92 12.55 7.74
CA ILE A 3 4.14 13.69 8.28
C ILE A 3 4.49 15.00 7.56
N LYS A 4 5.77 15.26 7.30
CA LYS A 4 6.22 16.46 6.58
C LYS A 4 5.72 16.49 5.13
N LEU A 5 5.60 15.34 4.47
CA LEU A 5 5.00 15.27 3.12
C LEU A 5 3.53 15.67 3.16
N LYS A 6 2.80 15.16 4.16
CA LYS A 6 1.38 15.48 4.37
C LYS A 6 1.17 16.97 4.69
N GLU A 7 2.00 17.55 5.55
CA GLU A 7 1.99 18.98 5.87
C GLU A 7 2.27 19.85 4.63
N SER A 8 3.15 19.40 3.73
CA SER A 8 3.43 20.05 2.45
C SER A 8 2.39 19.77 1.35
N GLY A 9 1.32 19.03 1.65
CA GLY A 9 0.29 18.67 0.66
C GLY A 9 0.77 17.75 -0.47
N LEU A 10 1.90 17.05 -0.27
CA LEU A 10 2.44 16.10 -1.25
C LEU A 10 1.81 14.70 -1.04
N PRO A 11 1.29 14.05 -2.09
CA PRO A 11 0.67 12.74 -1.96
C PRO A 11 1.72 11.67 -1.69
N TYR A 12 1.48 10.83 -0.68
CA TYR A 12 2.28 9.65 -0.39
C TYR A 12 1.52 8.37 -0.78
N ILE A 13 2.03 7.66 -1.78
CA ILE A 13 1.44 6.40 -2.25
C ILE A 13 2.36 5.25 -1.84
N SER A 14 1.84 4.34 -1.04
CA SER A 14 2.55 3.11 -0.66
C SER A 14 2.23 2.01 -1.66
N VAL A 15 3.26 1.36 -2.19
CA VAL A 15 3.14 0.20 -3.09
C VAL A 15 3.68 -1.03 -2.39
N LEU A 16 2.78 -1.97 -2.04
CA LEU A 16 3.10 -3.18 -1.31
C LEU A 16 3.42 -4.31 -2.29
N GLY A 17 4.71 -4.69 -2.33
CA GLY A 17 5.20 -5.84 -3.11
C GLY A 17 5.22 -7.13 -2.28
N HIS A 18 5.51 -8.25 -2.95
CA HIS A 18 5.71 -9.53 -2.28
C HIS A 18 7.17 -9.71 -1.81
N PRO A 19 7.43 -10.02 -0.52
CA PRO A 19 6.56 -9.87 0.63
C PRO A 19 6.70 -8.48 1.30
N THR A 20 5.61 -7.95 1.87
CA THR A 20 5.63 -6.78 2.76
C THR A 20 5.24 -7.25 4.16
N THR A 21 6.23 -7.42 5.03
CA THR A 21 5.99 -7.98 6.38
C THR A 21 6.74 -7.24 7.47
N GLY A 22 6.40 -7.53 8.74
CA GLY A 22 7.15 -7.07 9.90
C GLY A 22 7.18 -5.55 10.05
N GLY A 23 8.36 -5.02 10.38
CA GLY A 23 8.56 -3.61 10.70
C GLY A 23 8.18 -2.65 9.57
N ALA A 24 8.33 -3.04 8.30
CA ALA A 24 7.92 -2.21 7.17
C ALA A 24 6.38 -2.02 7.16
N LEU A 25 5.64 -3.13 7.30
CA LEU A 25 4.18 -3.09 7.42
C LEU A 25 3.73 -2.34 8.68
N ALA A 26 4.47 -2.47 9.78
CA ALA A 26 4.18 -1.79 11.04
C ALA A 26 4.56 -0.30 11.07
N SER A 27 5.09 0.24 9.97
CA SER A 27 5.58 1.62 9.90
C SER A 27 5.13 2.33 8.63
N TYR A 28 6.05 2.68 7.74
CA TYR A 28 5.81 3.55 6.59
C TYR A 28 4.91 2.91 5.54
N ALA A 29 4.91 1.58 5.40
CA ALA A 29 4.20 0.92 4.30
C ALA A 29 2.67 1.10 4.37
N VAL A 30 2.11 1.32 5.56
CA VAL A 30 0.67 1.52 5.77
C VAL A 30 0.29 2.97 6.10
N GLN A 31 1.23 3.92 5.96
CA GLN A 31 0.99 5.34 6.19
C GLN A 31 0.69 6.14 4.91
N GLY A 32 0.53 5.45 3.77
CA GLY A 32 0.17 6.07 2.50
C GLY A 32 -1.23 6.69 2.54
N ASP A 33 -1.39 7.85 1.90
CA ASP A 33 -2.71 8.40 1.57
C ASP A 33 -3.48 7.42 0.67
N TYR A 34 -2.74 6.70 -0.18
CA TYR A 34 -3.23 5.54 -0.93
C TYR A 34 -2.27 4.37 -0.75
N ILE A 35 -2.84 3.20 -0.49
CA ILE A 35 -2.11 1.93 -0.36
C ILE A 35 -2.53 1.04 -1.52
N VAL A 36 -1.56 0.77 -2.40
CA VAL A 36 -1.70 -0.11 -3.56
C VAL A 36 -0.88 -1.36 -3.30
N ALA A 37 -1.36 -2.53 -3.70
CA ALA A 37 -0.61 -3.77 -3.59
C ALA A 37 -0.57 -4.54 -4.91
N GLU A 38 0.51 -5.28 -5.12
CA GLU A 38 0.57 -6.27 -6.19
C GLU A 38 -0.38 -7.44 -5.87
N LYS A 39 -1.01 -7.99 -6.91
CA LYS A 39 -1.87 -9.17 -6.80
C LYS A 39 -1.08 -10.34 -6.21
N LYS A 40 -1.72 -11.11 -5.31
CA LYS A 40 -1.12 -12.23 -4.57
C LYS A 40 0.09 -11.85 -3.70
N ALA A 41 0.36 -10.55 -3.48
CA ALA A 41 1.44 -10.14 -2.61
C ALA A 41 1.17 -10.61 -1.18
N THR A 42 2.21 -11.09 -0.51
CA THR A 42 2.09 -11.45 0.91
C THR A 42 2.25 -10.19 1.73
N VAL A 43 1.20 -9.85 2.48
CA VAL A 43 1.13 -8.69 3.35
C VAL A 43 0.78 -9.21 4.72
N ALA A 44 1.69 -9.14 5.69
CA ALA A 44 1.42 -9.69 7.03
C ALA A 44 2.33 -9.08 8.09
N PHE A 45 1.81 -8.77 9.28
CA PHE A 45 2.65 -8.25 10.37
C PHE A 45 3.68 -9.28 10.82
N ALA A 46 3.23 -10.52 11.07
CA ALA A 46 4.10 -11.65 11.38
C ALA A 46 4.03 -12.68 10.25
N GLY A 47 5.17 -13.24 9.86
CA GLY A 47 5.22 -14.33 8.89
C GLY A 47 4.63 -15.63 9.46
N ASP A 48 4.17 -16.52 8.58
CA ASP A 48 3.54 -17.80 8.94
C ASP A 48 4.34 -18.63 9.96
N ARG A 49 5.68 -18.64 9.85
CA ARG A 49 6.55 -19.31 10.82
C ARG A 49 6.36 -18.79 12.26
N VAL A 50 6.29 -17.46 12.43
CA VAL A 50 6.12 -16.83 13.74
C VAL A 50 4.72 -17.08 14.27
N VAL A 51 3.71 -17.03 13.39
CA VAL A 51 2.33 -17.31 13.79
C VAL A 51 2.15 -18.76 14.24
N LYS A 52 2.74 -19.72 13.53
CA LYS A 52 2.73 -21.14 13.94
C LYS A 52 3.37 -21.37 15.31
N LEU A 53 4.50 -20.73 15.57
CA LEU A 53 5.21 -20.86 16.85
C LEU A 53 4.39 -20.29 18.02
N THR A 54 3.69 -19.19 17.79
CA THR A 54 2.91 -18.50 18.85
C THR A 54 1.49 -19.06 19.03
N SER A 55 0.93 -19.71 18.00
CA SER A 55 -0.44 -20.25 18.01
C SER A 55 -0.52 -21.75 18.33
N GLY A 56 0.52 -22.30 18.97
CA GLY A 56 0.55 -23.72 19.36
C GLY A 56 0.60 -24.69 18.19
N GLY A 57 1.28 -24.32 17.09
CA GLY A 57 1.43 -25.15 15.89
C GLY A 57 0.30 -25.01 14.86
N ARG A 58 -0.75 -24.25 15.15
CA ARG A 58 -1.80 -23.94 14.18
C ARG A 58 -1.26 -22.90 13.18
N GLY A 59 -1.21 -23.28 11.90
CA GLY A 59 -0.96 -22.34 10.81
C GLY A 59 -2.13 -21.39 10.60
N VAL A 60 -1.92 -20.37 9.78
CA VAL A 60 -3.00 -19.51 9.28
C VAL A 60 -3.34 -19.95 7.86
N ASP A 61 -4.60 -19.77 7.46
CA ASP A 61 -4.99 -19.97 6.06
C ASP A 61 -4.09 -19.08 5.17
N PRO A 62 -3.37 -19.65 4.18
CA PRO A 62 -2.48 -18.90 3.30
C PRO A 62 -3.13 -17.69 2.63
N THR A 63 -4.45 -17.72 2.43
CA THR A 63 -5.22 -16.62 1.83
C THR A 63 -5.35 -15.42 2.75
N THR A 64 -5.28 -15.60 4.08
CA THR A 64 -5.38 -14.51 5.07
C THR A 64 -4.18 -13.57 5.05
N MET A 65 -3.08 -13.98 4.42
CA MET A 65 -1.87 -13.17 4.29
C MET A 65 -1.73 -12.52 2.90
N THR A 66 -2.75 -12.56 2.03
CA THR A 66 -2.65 -12.00 0.69
C THR A 66 -3.18 -10.56 0.61
N SER A 67 -2.69 -9.82 -0.37
CA SER A 67 -3.17 -8.46 -0.66
C SER A 67 -4.67 -8.40 -0.93
N GLU A 68 -5.28 -9.42 -1.55
CA GLU A 68 -6.73 -9.48 -1.77
C GLU A 68 -7.51 -9.60 -0.45
N PHE A 69 -6.99 -10.36 0.51
CA PHE A 69 -7.62 -10.46 1.83
C PHE A 69 -7.60 -9.11 2.54
N PHE A 70 -6.45 -8.46 2.60
CA PHE A 70 -6.33 -7.14 3.24
C PHE A 70 -7.10 -6.04 2.51
N ALA A 71 -7.24 -6.12 1.18
CA ALA A 71 -8.11 -5.22 0.43
C ALA A 71 -9.58 -5.38 0.82
N LYS A 72 -10.06 -6.62 1.00
CA LYS A 72 -11.42 -6.89 1.49
C LYS A 72 -11.67 -6.37 2.90
N GLN A 73 -10.64 -6.35 3.75
CA GLN A 73 -10.72 -5.80 5.11
C GLN A 73 -10.56 -4.27 5.16
N GLY A 74 -10.39 -3.59 4.01
CA GLY A 74 -10.22 -2.14 3.94
C GLY A 74 -8.81 -1.63 4.23
N GLY A 75 -7.82 -2.52 4.37
CA GLY A 75 -6.42 -2.15 4.62
C GLY A 75 -5.62 -1.79 3.36
N ILE A 76 -6.15 -2.12 2.17
CA ILE A 76 -5.53 -1.82 0.87
C ILE A 76 -6.60 -1.22 -0.04
N HIS A 77 -6.27 -0.10 -0.69
CA HIS A 77 -7.20 0.64 -1.55
C HIS A 77 -7.33 0.03 -2.94
N LEU A 78 -6.24 -0.53 -3.46
CA LEU A 78 -6.20 -1.14 -4.80
C LEU A 78 -5.25 -2.33 -4.84
N VAL A 79 -5.71 -3.44 -5.39
CA VAL A 79 -4.88 -4.59 -5.76
C VAL A 79 -4.79 -4.66 -7.28
N THR A 80 -3.58 -4.70 -7.82
CA THR A 80 -3.37 -4.66 -9.29
C THR A 80 -2.25 -5.60 -9.73
N GLU A 81 -2.28 -6.00 -11.00
CA GLU A 81 -1.16 -6.68 -11.64
C GLU A 81 0.03 -5.72 -11.77
N ARG A 82 1.27 -6.25 -11.70
CA ARG A 82 2.50 -5.47 -11.79
C ARG A 82 2.59 -4.64 -13.08
N SER A 83 2.11 -5.19 -14.20
CA SER A 83 2.07 -4.52 -15.51
C SER A 83 1.17 -3.27 -15.51
N GLN A 84 0.18 -3.20 -14.61
CA GLN A 84 -0.78 -2.11 -14.50
C GLN A 84 -0.43 -1.12 -13.38
N LEU A 85 0.64 -1.34 -12.61
CA LEU A 85 1.03 -0.43 -11.53
C LEU A 85 1.25 0.99 -12.03
N LYS A 86 1.97 1.16 -13.14
CA LYS A 86 2.26 2.49 -13.70
C LYS A 86 0.99 3.26 -14.04
N SER A 87 0.06 2.64 -14.75
CA SER A 87 -1.21 3.28 -15.13
C SER A 87 -2.08 3.55 -13.89
N SER A 88 -2.11 2.64 -12.94
CA SER A 88 -2.86 2.77 -11.69
C SER A 88 -2.35 3.94 -10.84
N ILE A 89 -1.04 4.00 -10.60
CA ILE A 89 -0.40 5.08 -9.82
C ILE A 89 -0.61 6.43 -10.52
N ALA A 90 -0.43 6.49 -11.85
CA ALA A 90 -0.70 7.70 -12.61
C ALA A 90 -2.17 8.15 -12.51
N GLY A 91 -3.11 7.19 -12.51
CA GLY A 91 -4.53 7.44 -12.30
C GLY A 91 -4.82 8.03 -10.91
N ILE A 92 -4.29 7.40 -9.86
CA ILE A 92 -4.42 7.88 -8.47
C ILE A 92 -3.87 9.30 -8.34
N LEU A 93 -2.65 9.54 -8.82
CA LEU A 93 -2.02 10.87 -8.76
C LEU A 93 -2.92 11.94 -9.41
N ARG A 94 -3.52 11.65 -10.57
CA ARG A 94 -4.43 12.58 -11.27
C ARG A 94 -5.66 12.98 -10.45
N LEU A 95 -6.07 12.16 -9.50
CA LEU A 95 -7.21 12.44 -8.61
C LEU A 95 -6.82 13.30 -7.40
N THR A 96 -5.53 13.39 -7.07
CA THR A 96 -5.06 14.14 -5.89
C THR A 96 -5.17 15.66 -6.09
N PRO A 97 -5.42 16.45 -5.03
CA PRO A 97 -5.38 17.91 -5.09
C PRO A 97 -4.04 18.46 -5.59
N TRP A 98 -2.94 17.80 -5.22
CA TRP A 98 -1.59 18.14 -5.68
C TRP A 98 -1.46 18.12 -7.21
N TYR A 99 -2.07 17.15 -7.90
CA TYR A 99 -2.02 17.13 -9.37
C TYR A 99 -2.78 18.31 -10.00
N ARG A 100 -3.78 18.86 -9.31
CA ARG A 100 -4.51 20.04 -9.78
C ARG A 100 -3.66 21.30 -9.64
N SER A 101 -2.92 21.47 -8.54
CA SER A 101 -2.07 22.65 -8.34
C SER A 101 -0.98 22.76 -9.40
N ILE A 102 -0.28 21.67 -9.71
CA ILE A 102 0.76 21.65 -10.76
C ILE A 102 0.21 21.94 -12.17
N LYS A 103 -1.08 21.67 -12.42
CA LYS A 103 -1.71 21.96 -13.72
C LYS A 103 -2.07 23.43 -13.86
N THR A 104 -2.49 24.07 -12.77
CA THR A 104 -2.79 25.50 -12.76
C THR A 104 -1.51 26.31 -12.98
N GLU A 105 -0.42 26.00 -12.26
CA GLU A 105 0.88 26.68 -12.42
C GLU A 105 1.45 26.59 -13.84
N LYS A 106 1.20 25.49 -14.56
CA LYS A 106 1.61 25.34 -15.96
C LYS A 106 0.78 26.12 -16.97
N LYS A 107 -0.39 26.63 -16.57
CA LYS A 107 -1.29 27.40 -17.45
C LYS A 107 -1.03 28.90 -17.34
N ASP A 108 -0.47 29.33 -16.22
CA ASP A 108 -0.15 30.72 -15.91
C ASP A 108 1.31 31.10 -16.25
N ASN A 109 2.11 30.13 -16.74
CA ASN A 109 3.45 30.27 -17.33
C ASN A 109 3.40 29.93 -18.83
#